data_AF-A0A0J8FQQ4-F1
#
_entry.id   AF-A0A0J8FQQ4-F1
#
_cell.length_a   1.000
_cell.length_b   1.000
_cell.length_c   1.000
_cell.angle_alpha   90.00
_cell.angle_beta   90.00
_cell.angle_gamma   90.00
#
_symmetry.space_group_name_H-M   'P 1'
#
loop_
_entity.id
_entity.type
_entity.pdbx_description
1 polymer ?
#
loop_
_entity_poly.entity_id
_entity_poly.type
_entity_poly.pdbx_seq_one_letter_code
_entity_poly.pdbx_strand_id
1 'polypeptide(L)' 'MDITEISKKLGLADNKPVIRKAVEFRRLSDVKFDSSAIGVE' A
#
# COMPACT_ATOMS: atom_id res chain seq x y z
N MET A 1 6.33 -6.21 -0.59
CA MET A 1 7.27 -5.10 -0.85
C MET A 1 7.04 -4.00 0.19
N ASP A 2 8.12 -3.46 0.75
CA ASP A 2 8.11 -2.41 1.77
C ASP A 2 7.82 -1.03 1.15
N ILE A 3 6.96 -0.21 1.79
CA ILE A 3 6.55 1.09 1.24
C ILE A 3 7.72 2.08 1.14
N THR A 4 8.70 1.99 2.04
CA THR A 4 9.91 2.82 2.02
C THR A 4 10.77 2.48 0.81
N GLU A 5 10.83 1.21 0.42
CA GLU A 5 11.56 0.77 -0.76
C GLU A 5 10.88 1.25 -2.05
N ILE A 6 9.54 1.20 -2.09
CA ILE A 6 8.73 1.70 -3.20
C ILE A 6 8.89 3.21 -3.38
N SER A 7 8.79 3.97 -2.29
CA SER A 7 8.89 5.43 -2.33
C SER A 7 10.26 5.89 -2.82
N LYS A 8 11.34 5.17 -2.45
CA LYS A 8 12.69 5.40 -2.98
C LYS A 8 12.77 5.14 -4.49
N LYS A 9 12.25 4.01 -4.96
CA LYS A 9 12.27 3.64 -6.39
C LYS A 9 11.46 4.61 -7.27
N LEU A 10 10.41 5.22 -6.71
CA LEU A 10 9.55 6.18 -7.41
C LEU A 10 9.98 7.64 -7.24
N GLY A 11 11.06 7.94 -6.50
CA GLY A 11 11.47 9.32 -6.22
C GLY A 11 10.48 10.10 -5.35
N LEU A 12 9.64 9.40 -4.58
CA LEU A 12 8.59 9.97 -3.71
C LEU A 12 8.98 9.94 -2.22
N ALA A 13 10.23 9.59 -1.90
CA ALA A 13 10.71 9.37 -0.53
C ALA A 13 10.45 10.56 0.41
N ASP A 14 10.54 11.80 -0.12
CA ASP A 14 10.34 13.02 0.66
C ASP A 14 8.87 13.49 0.70
N ASN A 15 7.99 12.88 -0.09
CA ASN A 15 6.58 13.23 -0.14
C ASN A 15 5.79 12.50 0.97
N LYS A 16 5.99 12.98 2.20
CA LYS A 16 5.37 12.42 3.43
C LYS A 16 3.85 12.24 3.35
N PRO A 17 3.06 13.18 2.79
CA PRO A 17 1.62 12.98 2.61
C PRO A 17 1.28 11.75 1.78
N VAL A 18 1.97 11.55 0.65
CA VAL A 18 1.75 10.40 -0.25
C VAL A 18 2.12 9.09 0.43
N ILE A 19 3.28 9.03 1.10
CA ILE A 19 3.72 7.83 1.83
C ILE A 19 2.72 7.47 2.92
N ARG A 20 2.24 8.45 3.70
CA ARG A 20 1.27 8.21 4.77
C ARG A 20 -0.05 7.64 4.24
N LYS A 21 -0.54 8.17 3.11
CA LYS A 21 -1.76 7.66 2.47
C LYS A 21 -1.57 6.25 1.92
N ALA A 22 -0.43 5.96 1.31
CA ALA A 22 -0.10 4.62 0.83
C ALA A 22 -0.06 3.58 1.97
N VAL A 23 0.50 3.94 3.13
CA VAL A 23 0.52 3.07 4.33
C VAL A 23 -0.90 2.80 4.82
N GLU A 24 -1.75 3.82 4.87
CA GLU A 24 -3.15 3.68 5.26
C GLU A 24 -3.89 2.72 4.33
N PHE A 25 -3.74 2.87 3.01
CA PHE A 25 -4.34 1.97 2.03
C PHE A 25 -3.82 0.55 2.14
N ARG A 26 -2.51 0.35 2.34
CA ARG A 26 -1.94 -1.00 2.55
C ARG A 26 -2.57 -1.69 3.75
N ARG A 27 -2.71 -0.98 4.88
CA ARG A 27 -3.36 -1.51 6.08
C ARG A 27 -4.83 -1.85 5.84
N LEU A 28 -5.55 -1.01 5.09
CA LEU A 28 -6.94 -1.28 4.72
C LEU A 28 -7.06 -2.51 3.81
N SER A 29 -6.17 -2.65 2.82
CA SER A 29 -6.11 -3.81 1.94
C SER A 29 -5.81 -5.08 2.73
N ASP A 30 -4.82 -5.07 3.62
CA ASP A 30 -4.47 -6.24 4.43
C ASP A 30 -5.64 -6.68 5.35
N VAL A 31 -6.57 -5.77 5.70
CA VAL A 31 -7.77 -6.07 6.52
C VAL A 31 -9.00 -6.45 5.69
N LYS A 32 -9.08 -6.04 4.42
CA LYS A 32 -10.31 -6.15 3.60
C LYS A 32 -10.18 -7.04 2.38
N PHE A 33 -8.98 -7.46 1.99
CA PHE A 33 -8.80 -8.42 0.90
C PHE A 33 -9.00 -9.85 1.41
N ASP A 34 -10.26 -10.22 1.65
CA ASP A 34 -10.66 -11.62 1.61
C ASP A 34 -10.89 -11.96 0.12
N SER A 35 -9.86 -12.50 -0.54
CA SER A 35 -9.93 -12.90 -1.95
C SER A 35 -11.05 -13.92 -2.22
N SER A 36 -11.47 -14.66 -1.18
CA SER A 36 -12.61 -15.59 -1.22
C SER A 36 -13.94 -14.86 -1.41
N ALA A 37 -14.08 -13.63 -0.91
CA ALA A 37 -15.30 -12.84 -1.04
C ALA A 37 -15.49 -12.21 -2.42
N ILE A 38 -14.43 -12.13 -3.23
CA ILE A 38 -14.44 -11.50 -4.57
C ILE A 38 -14.40 -12.55 -5.71
N GLY A 39 -14.42 -13.84 -5.38
CA GLY A 39 -14.56 -14.93 -6.36
C GLY A 39 -13.39 -15.06 -7.34
N VAL A 40 -12.18 -14.64 -6.95
CA VAL A 40 -10.98 -14.87 -7.74
C VAL A 40 -10.32 -16.15 -7.25
N GLU A 41 -10.66 -17.26 -7.91
CA GLU A 41 -9.92 -18.54 -7.93
C GLU A 41 -9.04 -18.60 -9.19
#